data_AF-A0A8T4A744-F1
#
_entry.id   AF-A0A8T4A744-F1
#
_cell.length_a   1.000
_cell.length_b   1.000
_cell.length_c   1.000
_cell.angle_alpha   90.00
_cell.angle_beta   90.00
_cell.angle_gamma   90.00
#
_symmetry.space_group_name_H-M   'P 1'
#
loop_
_entity.id
_entity.type
_entity.pdbx_description
1 polymer ?
#
loop_
_entity_poly.entity_id
_entity_poly.type
_entity_poly.pdbx_seq_one_letter_code
_entity_poly.pdbx_strand_id
1 'polypeptide(L)'
;MNCFEKFRKECEKFCGASVVTPPKEISADLALPCFPLGKNPAETAKKLSEKKIPKGSLIKEVRQAGPYLNFYIDESRFSKLVLKEVMAKKERYGKGGKKKAKVMVEFSQANTHKAFHVGHIRGTTLGESLARILEYWGNDVIRANYQGDTGMHVSKWIWCYQKYHSEEKPKKDESWIASIYVDAVKKLAENPELQKEVDEINIKLDSRKDKKLLDLWKKTRKLSLDAFEKIYDQLGTHFDEYYFESQVEKEGKRIALGLVKTGVAEKSEGAIIINLENYGLGVWVLLRKDGTVLYSAKDIALAQKKFKDCPTLDKSLYIVANEQDLHLKQLIKTLELMKSPYTAKLEHISYGLVKLPHGKISSRTGDNILYSGFMEEMQEYARKEILSRCSNLKTSELEKRAIAISISAIKYSMLKQSPQKDIIFDKEEALCFEGDTGPYLQYSYAWAKSILKKSKLKPKIHCLGKEEFGIVKKLSMFPE
;
A
#
# COMPACT_ATOMS: atom_id res chain seq x y z
N MET A 1 18.25 0.93 18.14
CA MET A 1 19.57 0.49 17.62
C MET A 1 19.59 -1.03 17.61
N ASN A 2 19.65 -1.63 16.43
CA ASN A 2 19.61 -3.09 16.27
C ASN A 2 20.95 -3.73 16.70
N CYS A 3 21.05 -5.05 16.71
CA CYS A 3 22.25 -5.77 17.13
C CYS A 3 23.42 -5.65 16.16
N PHE A 4 23.16 -5.61 14.85
CA PHE A 4 24.22 -5.48 13.84
C PHE A 4 24.86 -4.09 13.85
N GLU A 5 24.05 -3.06 14.09
CA GLU A 5 24.48 -1.68 14.29
C GLU A 5 25.31 -1.50 15.57
N LYS A 6 25.05 -2.29 16.63
CA LYS A 6 25.95 -2.35 17.80
C LYS A 6 27.32 -2.89 17.38
N PHE A 7 27.38 -3.95 16.58
CA PHE A 7 28.63 -4.48 16.05
C PHE A 7 29.34 -3.47 15.15
N ARG A 8 28.62 -2.79 14.25
CA ARG A 8 29.15 -1.70 13.40
C ARG A 8 29.80 -0.62 14.26
N LYS A 9 29.10 -0.10 15.26
CA LYS A 9 29.64 0.94 16.16
C LYS A 9 30.84 0.49 16.98
N GLU A 10 30.89 -0.79 17.38
CA GLU A 10 32.09 -1.33 18.03
C GLU A 10 33.29 -1.35 17.06
N CYS A 11 33.08 -1.73 15.80
CA CYS A 11 34.11 -1.68 14.76
C CYS A 11 34.59 -0.25 14.51
N GLU A 12 33.65 0.69 14.34
CA GLU A 12 33.96 2.12 14.13
C GLU A 12 34.70 2.73 15.32
N LYS A 13 34.30 2.37 16.55
CA LYS A 13 35.01 2.80 17.75
C LYS A 13 36.41 2.18 17.85
N PHE A 14 36.59 0.94 17.40
CA PHE A 14 37.87 0.25 17.41
C PHE A 14 38.88 0.90 16.44
N CYS A 15 38.45 1.23 15.22
CA CYS A 15 39.32 1.83 14.21
C CYS A 15 39.34 3.36 14.19
N GLY A 16 38.34 4.03 14.78
CA GLY A 16 38.20 5.48 14.76
C GLY A 16 37.66 6.05 13.44
N ALA A 17 37.00 5.24 12.61
CA ALA A 17 36.51 5.61 11.29
C ALA A 17 35.26 4.82 10.91
N SER A 18 34.48 5.32 9.94
CA SER A 18 33.31 4.61 9.42
C SER A 18 33.70 3.35 8.67
N VAL A 19 32.93 2.28 8.87
CA VAL A 19 33.14 0.98 8.21
C VAL A 19 32.02 0.70 7.21
N VAL A 20 32.28 -0.16 6.24
CA VAL A 20 31.36 -0.52 5.15
C VAL A 20 31.09 -2.03 5.15
N THR A 21 29.96 -2.43 4.55
CA THR A 21 29.72 -3.84 4.25
C THR A 21 30.52 -4.21 2.99
N PRO A 22 31.40 -5.22 3.04
CA PRO A 22 32.22 -5.59 1.90
C PRO A 22 31.39 -6.32 0.81
N PRO A 23 31.93 -6.47 -0.42
CA PRO A 23 31.37 -7.34 -1.45
C PRO A 23 31.19 -8.78 -0.95
N LYS A 24 30.24 -9.53 -1.54
CA LYS A 24 29.84 -10.87 -1.08
C LYS A 24 30.97 -11.91 -1.14
N GLU A 25 31.97 -11.67 -1.98
CA GLU A 25 33.14 -12.52 -2.18
C GLU A 25 34.12 -12.44 -1.00
N ILE A 26 34.04 -11.37 -0.21
CA ILE A 26 34.87 -11.16 0.98
C ILE A 26 34.14 -11.75 2.20
N SER A 27 34.80 -12.67 2.90
CA SER A 27 34.23 -13.39 4.05
C SER A 27 34.03 -12.55 5.33
N ALA A 28 34.42 -11.28 5.31
CA ALA A 28 34.33 -10.39 6.46
C ALA A 28 32.91 -9.84 6.64
N ASP A 29 32.54 -9.54 7.89
CA ASP A 29 31.23 -8.96 8.19
C ASP A 29 31.18 -7.46 7.90
N LEU A 30 32.27 -6.75 8.21
CA LEU A 30 32.49 -5.33 7.91
C LEU A 30 33.93 -5.11 7.49
N ALA A 31 34.20 -4.03 6.76
CA ALA A 31 35.53 -3.65 6.32
C ALA A 31 35.76 -2.14 6.45
N LEU A 32 37.00 -1.75 6.68
CA LEU A 32 37.46 -0.36 6.63
C LEU A 32 38.42 -0.17 5.44
N PRO A 33 38.04 0.61 4.42
CA PRO A 33 39.00 1.11 3.44
C PRO A 33 39.92 2.16 4.11
N CYS A 34 41.21 1.87 4.23
CA CYS A 34 42.15 2.77 4.94
C CYS A 34 42.69 3.92 4.08
N PHE A 35 42.26 4.04 2.81
CA PHE A 35 42.68 5.13 1.90
C PHE A 35 42.51 6.54 2.48
N PRO A 36 41.39 6.87 3.16
CA PRO A 36 41.18 8.21 3.72
C PRO A 36 42.01 8.50 4.98
N LEU A 37 42.65 7.49 5.57
CA LEU A 37 43.25 7.56 6.91
C LEU A 37 44.75 7.84 6.92
N GLY A 38 45.39 7.90 5.76
CA GLY A 38 46.81 8.25 5.67
C GLY A 38 47.44 7.99 4.31
N LYS A 39 48.69 8.44 4.15
CA LYS A 39 49.46 8.32 2.90
C LYS A 39 49.84 6.88 2.54
N ASN A 40 49.91 5.97 3.51
CA ASN A 40 50.16 4.54 3.31
C ASN A 40 49.02 3.69 3.90
N PRO A 41 47.95 3.42 3.12
CA PRO A 41 46.77 2.72 3.62
C PRO A 41 47.04 1.30 4.13
N ALA A 42 47.99 0.58 3.53
CA ALA A 42 48.33 -0.77 3.96
C ALA A 42 49.04 -0.77 5.32
N GLU A 43 49.94 0.19 5.56
CA GLU A 43 50.58 0.34 6.86
C GLU A 43 49.58 0.74 7.95
N THR A 44 48.63 1.63 7.62
CA THR A 44 47.52 1.98 8.53
C THR A 44 46.67 0.76 8.89
N ALA A 45 46.28 -0.04 7.89
CA ALA A 45 45.52 -1.27 8.13
C ALA A 45 46.29 -2.26 9.02
N LYS A 46 47.60 -2.42 8.79
CA LYS A 46 48.48 -3.25 9.62
C LYS A 46 48.46 -2.81 11.09
N LYS A 47 48.75 -1.53 11.34
CA LYS A 47 48.76 -0.94 12.70
C LYS A 47 47.42 -1.11 13.42
N LEU A 48 46.31 -0.96 12.70
CA LEU A 48 44.98 -1.17 13.27
C LEU A 48 44.68 -2.65 13.57
N SER A 49 45.17 -3.58 12.74
CA SER A 49 44.98 -5.03 12.95
C SER A 49 45.72 -5.57 14.19
N GLU A 50 46.80 -4.91 14.59
CA GLU A 50 47.61 -5.26 15.77
C GLU A 50 47.02 -4.72 17.09
N LYS A 51 45.99 -3.85 17.02
CA LYS A 51 45.32 -3.33 18.22
C LYS A 51 44.60 -4.45 18.99
N LYS A 52 44.69 -4.39 20.32
CA LYS A 52 44.01 -5.34 21.20
C LYS A 52 42.50 -5.15 21.15
N ILE A 53 41.78 -6.20 20.78
CA ILE A 53 40.32 -6.23 20.82
C ILE A 53 39.85 -6.18 22.30
N PRO A 54 38.92 -5.28 22.67
CA PRO A 54 38.39 -5.21 24.02
C PRO A 54 37.74 -6.53 24.48
N LYS A 55 37.96 -6.92 25.74
CA LYS A 55 37.26 -8.07 26.33
C LYS A 55 35.74 -7.83 26.29
N GLY A 56 34.99 -8.84 25.87
CA GLY A 56 33.54 -8.77 25.76
C GLY A 56 33.01 -8.13 24.48
N SER A 57 33.87 -7.65 23.57
CA SER A 57 33.46 -7.10 22.28
C SER A 57 32.73 -8.12 21.40
N LEU A 58 31.87 -7.62 20.51
CA LEU A 58 31.29 -8.37 19.40
C LEU A 58 32.31 -8.64 18.27
N ILE A 59 33.49 -8.02 18.30
CA ILE A 59 34.58 -8.32 17.36
C ILE A 59 35.31 -9.57 17.85
N LYS A 60 35.36 -10.61 17.03
CA LYS A 60 36.18 -11.81 17.26
C LYS A 60 37.60 -11.59 16.80
N GLU A 61 37.75 -11.03 15.62
CA GLU A 61 39.02 -10.89 14.94
C GLU A 61 39.00 -9.70 13.98
N VAL A 62 40.16 -9.09 13.80
CA VAL A 62 40.43 -8.14 12.73
C VAL A 62 41.59 -8.67 11.88
N ARG A 63 41.45 -8.62 10.56
CA ARG A 63 42.52 -9.04 9.63
C ARG A 63 42.84 -7.92 8.66
N GLN A 64 44.14 -7.68 8.46
CA GLN A 64 44.57 -6.86 7.34
C GLN A 64 44.36 -7.63 6.02
N ALA A 65 43.85 -6.92 5.02
CA ALA A 65 43.79 -7.37 3.63
C ALA A 65 44.27 -6.22 2.73
N GLY A 66 45.59 -6.12 2.51
CA GLY A 66 46.19 -5.01 1.77
C GLY A 66 45.86 -3.64 2.41
N PRO A 67 45.22 -2.71 1.68
CA PRO A 67 44.80 -1.40 2.21
C PRO A 67 43.46 -1.43 2.98
N TYR A 68 42.94 -2.63 3.29
CA TYR A 68 41.70 -2.81 4.03
C TYR A 68 41.94 -3.47 5.39
N LEU A 69 41.07 -3.14 6.35
CA LEU A 69 40.96 -3.85 7.62
C LEU A 69 39.58 -4.53 7.70
N ASN A 70 39.58 -5.85 7.73
CA ASN A 70 38.39 -6.69 7.77
C ASN A 70 38.02 -7.04 9.22
N PHE A 71 36.74 -6.97 9.56
CA PHE A 71 36.20 -7.29 10.87
C PHE A 71 35.36 -8.57 10.79
N TYR A 72 35.59 -9.47 11.74
CA TYR A 72 34.85 -10.72 11.90
C TYR A 72 34.13 -10.73 13.24
N ILE A 73 32.86 -11.10 13.21
CA ILE A 73 32.01 -11.07 14.39
C ILE A 73 32.24 -12.29 15.31
N ASP A 74 32.12 -12.07 16.62
CA ASP A 74 32.00 -13.16 17.60
C ASP A 74 30.60 -13.74 17.51
N GLU A 75 30.48 -14.79 16.70
CA GLU A 75 29.21 -15.46 16.39
C GLU A 75 28.47 -15.90 17.67
N SER A 76 29.18 -16.36 18.71
CA SER A 76 28.53 -16.80 19.95
C SER A 76 27.95 -15.62 20.72
N ARG A 77 28.73 -14.55 20.91
CA ARG A 77 28.24 -13.34 21.61
C ARG A 77 27.13 -12.67 20.84
N PHE A 78 27.28 -12.52 19.53
CA PHE A 78 26.29 -11.93 18.67
C PHE A 78 24.97 -12.72 18.68
N SER A 79 25.04 -14.04 18.55
CA SER A 79 23.84 -14.89 18.57
C SER A 79 23.11 -14.83 19.91
N LYS A 80 23.84 -14.86 21.03
CA LYS A 80 23.24 -14.66 22.36
C LYS A 80 22.55 -13.30 22.46
N LEU A 81 23.18 -12.25 21.94
CA LEU A 81 22.60 -10.90 21.96
C LEU A 81 21.31 -10.82 21.13
N VAL A 82 21.35 -11.25 19.87
CA VAL A 82 20.20 -11.23 18.94
C VAL A 82 19.06 -12.08 19.49
N LEU A 83 19.31 -13.34 19.84
CA LEU A 83 18.25 -14.25 20.29
C LEU A 83 17.66 -13.79 21.63
N LYS A 84 18.47 -13.26 22.55
CA LYS A 84 17.96 -12.65 23.79
C LYS A 84 17.03 -11.48 23.49
N GLU A 85 17.40 -10.62 22.53
CA GLU A 85 16.59 -9.47 22.16
C GLU A 85 15.29 -9.87 21.45
N VAL A 86 15.35 -10.80 20.49
CA VAL A 86 14.18 -11.36 19.79
C VAL A 86 13.22 -12.01 20.79
N MET A 87 13.71 -12.85 21.69
CA MET A 87 12.87 -13.55 22.68
C MET A 87 12.28 -12.60 23.73
N ALA A 88 12.99 -11.54 24.10
CA ALA A 88 12.51 -10.55 25.05
C ALA A 88 11.45 -9.62 24.43
N LYS A 89 11.65 -9.21 23.17
CA LYS A 89 10.76 -8.26 22.49
C LYS A 89 9.58 -8.93 21.77
N LYS A 90 9.74 -10.18 21.33
CA LYS A 90 8.73 -10.98 20.62
C LYS A 90 8.13 -10.20 19.45
N GLU A 91 6.82 -9.97 19.44
CA GLU A 91 6.08 -9.23 18.41
C GLU A 91 6.55 -7.77 18.28
N ARG A 92 7.26 -7.23 19.29
CA ARG A 92 7.84 -5.88 19.28
C ARG A 92 9.30 -5.85 18.81
N TYR A 93 9.89 -6.97 18.41
CA TYR A 93 11.26 -6.99 17.93
C TYR A 93 11.39 -6.24 16.60
N GLY A 94 12.23 -5.21 16.55
CA GLY A 94 12.31 -4.30 15.40
C GLY A 94 11.30 -3.17 15.40
N LYS A 95 10.35 -3.14 16.35
CA LYS A 95 9.42 -2.02 16.52
C LYS A 95 10.19 -0.73 16.76
N GLY A 96 9.83 0.32 16.04
CA GLY A 96 10.41 1.65 16.21
C GLY A 96 10.07 2.26 17.58
N GLY A 97 10.85 3.27 17.98
CA GLY A 97 10.49 4.10 19.13
C GLY A 97 9.26 4.96 18.83
N LYS A 98 8.61 5.52 19.86
CA LYS A 98 7.47 6.44 19.64
C LYS A 98 7.94 7.65 18.83
N LYS A 99 7.50 7.73 17.57
CA LYS A 99 7.70 8.91 16.74
C LYS A 99 6.55 9.89 17.00
N LYS A 100 6.80 11.16 16.69
CA LYS A 100 5.79 12.22 16.80
C LYS A 100 5.10 12.53 15.47
N ALA A 101 5.53 11.91 14.37
CA ALA A 101 4.98 12.20 13.07
C ALA A 101 3.59 11.59 12.92
N LYS A 102 2.61 12.41 12.55
CA LYS A 102 1.27 12.00 12.16
C LYS A 102 1.19 11.86 10.65
N VAL A 103 0.87 10.67 10.17
CA VAL A 103 0.91 10.31 8.74
C VAL A 103 -0.45 9.81 8.31
N MET A 104 -1.05 10.46 7.33
CA MET A 104 -2.27 9.98 6.67
C MET A 104 -1.88 9.14 5.47
N VAL A 105 -2.43 7.94 5.35
CA VAL A 105 -2.24 7.04 4.20
C VAL A 105 -3.59 6.90 3.53
N GLU A 106 -3.75 7.54 2.37
CA GLU A 106 -4.96 7.47 1.56
C GLU A 106 -4.85 6.37 0.51
N PHE A 107 -5.78 5.41 0.51
CA PHE A 107 -5.75 4.28 -0.42
C PHE A 107 -7.15 3.71 -0.70
N SER A 108 -7.20 2.71 -1.59
CA SER A 108 -8.39 2.02 -2.10
C SER A 108 -9.29 2.84 -3.03
N GLN A 109 -9.84 3.95 -2.55
CA GLN A 109 -10.55 4.98 -3.34
C GLN A 109 -11.60 4.44 -4.33
N ALA A 110 -12.35 3.41 -3.93
CA ALA A 110 -13.34 2.78 -4.80
C ALA A 110 -14.51 3.73 -5.12
N ASN A 111 -15.05 3.59 -6.33
CA ASN A 111 -16.24 4.31 -6.76
C ASN A 111 -17.51 3.57 -6.29
N THR A 112 -18.41 4.25 -5.61
CA THR A 112 -19.72 3.68 -5.27
C THR A 112 -20.52 3.35 -6.53
N HIS A 113 -21.52 2.48 -6.45
CA HIS A 113 -22.34 2.08 -7.60
C HIS A 113 -21.56 1.39 -8.73
N LYS A 114 -20.33 0.93 -8.46
CA LYS A 114 -19.52 0.08 -9.34
C LYS A 114 -18.97 -1.11 -8.56
N ALA A 115 -18.50 -2.11 -9.30
CA ALA A 115 -17.78 -3.25 -8.75
C ALA A 115 -16.46 -2.86 -8.06
N PHE A 116 -16.13 -3.57 -6.99
CA PHE A 116 -14.80 -3.63 -6.43
C PHE A 116 -13.99 -4.71 -7.14
N HIS A 117 -13.17 -4.32 -8.12
CA HIS A 117 -12.32 -5.25 -8.87
C HIS A 117 -10.91 -5.41 -8.26
N VAL A 118 -10.16 -6.42 -8.71
CA VAL A 118 -8.78 -6.74 -8.26
C VAL A 118 -7.79 -5.57 -8.34
N GLY A 119 -7.98 -4.62 -9.29
CA GLY A 119 -7.19 -3.39 -9.33
C GLY A 119 -7.25 -2.57 -8.03
N HIS A 120 -8.39 -2.54 -7.34
CA HIS A 120 -8.51 -1.89 -6.03
C HIS A 120 -7.79 -2.69 -4.94
N ILE A 121 -7.77 -4.03 -5.02
CA ILE A 121 -7.08 -4.87 -4.03
C ILE A 121 -5.58 -4.53 -3.98
N ARG A 122 -4.95 -4.21 -5.11
CA ARG A 122 -3.54 -3.82 -5.15
C ARG A 122 -3.28 -2.54 -4.36
N GLY A 123 -4.04 -1.48 -4.66
CA GLY A 123 -3.94 -0.21 -3.93
C GLY A 123 -4.26 -0.37 -2.45
N THR A 124 -5.30 -1.16 -2.13
CA THR A 124 -5.67 -1.48 -0.75
C THR A 124 -4.57 -2.22 0.00
N THR A 125 -3.98 -3.24 -0.62
CA THR A 125 -2.96 -4.08 0.01
C THR A 125 -1.66 -3.31 0.23
N LEU A 126 -1.23 -2.53 -0.77
CA LEU A 126 -0.05 -1.69 -0.65
C LEU A 126 -0.23 -0.62 0.42
N GLY A 127 -1.35 0.11 0.40
CA GLY A 127 -1.64 1.16 1.37
C GLY A 127 -1.71 0.62 2.80
N GLU A 128 -2.40 -0.51 3.00
CA GLU A 128 -2.51 -1.15 4.32
C GLU A 128 -1.17 -1.70 4.81
N SER A 129 -0.32 -2.24 3.91
CA SER A 129 1.02 -2.69 4.27
C SER A 129 1.90 -1.52 4.73
N LEU A 130 1.88 -0.40 3.99
CA LEU A 130 2.60 0.81 4.35
C LEU A 130 2.11 1.40 5.68
N ALA A 131 0.78 1.46 5.88
CA ALA A 131 0.19 1.91 7.15
C ALA A 131 0.71 1.07 8.33
N ARG A 132 0.66 -0.26 8.23
CA ARG A 132 1.17 -1.17 9.27
C ARG A 132 2.67 -1.01 9.52
N ILE A 133 3.48 -0.84 8.47
CA ILE A 133 4.93 -0.62 8.61
C ILE A 133 5.20 0.71 9.32
N LEU A 134 4.51 1.78 8.95
CA LEU A 134 4.66 3.10 9.57
C LEU A 134 4.23 3.10 11.04
N GLU A 135 3.14 2.42 11.39
CA GLU A 135 2.70 2.21 12.78
C GLU A 135 3.70 1.38 13.57
N TYR A 136 4.22 0.30 12.96
CA TYR A 136 5.24 -0.55 13.56
C TYR A 136 6.53 0.24 13.80
N TRP A 137 6.84 1.19 12.93
CA TRP A 137 7.95 2.12 13.08
C TRP A 137 7.69 3.26 14.08
N GLY A 138 6.48 3.32 14.64
CA GLY A 138 6.11 4.18 15.75
C GLY A 138 5.45 5.50 15.37
N ASN A 139 5.02 5.69 14.12
CA ASN A 139 4.23 6.85 13.71
C ASN A 139 2.76 6.74 14.17
N ASP A 140 2.09 7.88 14.27
CA ASP A 140 0.63 7.97 14.42
C ASP A 140 0.01 7.96 13.02
N VAL A 141 -0.70 6.90 12.66
CA VAL A 141 -1.16 6.67 11.27
C VAL A 141 -2.67 6.81 11.19
N ILE A 142 -3.14 7.55 10.19
CA ILE A 142 -4.55 7.69 9.84
C ILE A 142 -4.76 7.00 8.49
N ARG A 143 -5.55 5.94 8.46
CA ARG A 143 -6.00 5.30 7.22
C ARG A 143 -7.17 6.11 6.66
N ALA A 144 -6.99 6.70 5.48
CA ALA A 144 -8.02 7.50 4.82
C ALA A 144 -8.50 6.82 3.54
N ASN A 145 -9.79 6.96 3.24
CA ASN A 145 -10.38 6.52 1.97
C ASN A 145 -11.10 7.69 1.31
N TYR A 146 -10.77 8.01 0.06
CA TYR A 146 -11.43 9.04 -0.71
C TYR A 146 -12.26 8.42 -1.84
N GLN A 147 -13.58 8.33 -1.62
CA GLN A 147 -14.46 7.55 -2.49
C GLN A 147 -15.29 8.44 -3.43
N GLY A 148 -15.42 7.99 -4.67
CA GLY A 148 -16.26 8.62 -5.68
C GLY A 148 -17.73 8.27 -5.51
N ASP A 149 -18.46 9.18 -4.86
CA ASP A 149 -19.89 9.04 -4.56
C ASP A 149 -20.81 9.98 -5.38
N THR A 150 -20.25 10.64 -6.39
CA THR A 150 -20.95 11.54 -7.31
C THR A 150 -20.52 11.30 -8.76
N GLY A 151 -21.22 11.93 -9.71
CA GLY A 151 -20.86 11.94 -11.12
C GLY A 151 -21.54 10.86 -11.94
N MET A 152 -21.11 10.76 -13.20
CA MET A 152 -21.83 10.05 -14.25
C MET A 152 -22.06 8.56 -13.95
N HIS A 153 -21.14 7.89 -13.24
CA HIS A 153 -21.35 6.48 -12.89
C HIS A 153 -22.49 6.26 -11.91
N VAL A 154 -22.67 7.18 -10.96
CA VAL A 154 -23.79 7.16 -10.01
C VAL A 154 -25.10 7.43 -10.76
N SER A 155 -25.10 8.42 -11.63
CA SER A 155 -26.27 8.81 -12.43
C SER A 155 -26.75 7.68 -13.35
N LYS A 156 -25.82 6.99 -14.03
CA LYS A 156 -26.12 5.79 -14.84
C LYS A 156 -26.77 4.69 -14.01
N TRP A 157 -26.21 4.41 -12.84
CA TRP A 157 -26.74 3.39 -11.96
C TRP A 157 -28.15 3.71 -11.48
N ILE A 158 -28.38 4.94 -11.00
CA ILE A 158 -29.67 5.37 -10.47
C ILE A 158 -30.73 5.36 -11.57
N TRP A 159 -30.40 5.88 -12.76
CA TRP A 159 -31.28 5.81 -13.92
C TRP A 159 -31.70 4.37 -14.24
N CYS A 160 -30.74 3.45 -14.35
CA CYS A 160 -31.04 2.06 -14.69
C CYS A 160 -31.88 1.39 -13.59
N TYR A 161 -31.53 1.63 -12.33
CA TYR A 161 -32.31 1.11 -11.20
C TYR A 161 -33.76 1.59 -11.24
N GLN A 162 -33.99 2.89 -11.41
CA GLN A 162 -35.35 3.46 -11.43
C GLN A 162 -36.17 2.96 -12.61
N LYS A 163 -35.55 2.78 -13.78
CA LYS A 163 -36.26 2.45 -15.02
C LYS A 163 -36.49 0.95 -15.22
N TYR A 164 -35.56 0.11 -14.76
CA TYR A 164 -35.55 -1.32 -15.09
C TYR A 164 -35.52 -2.25 -13.88
N HIS A 165 -35.14 -1.76 -12.69
CA HIS A 165 -34.97 -2.59 -11.49
C HIS A 165 -35.73 -2.04 -10.27
N SER A 166 -36.74 -1.17 -10.46
CA SER A 166 -37.46 -0.52 -9.36
C SER A 166 -38.16 -1.51 -8.44
N GLU A 167 -38.62 -2.63 -9.00
CA GLU A 167 -39.29 -3.71 -8.29
C GLU A 167 -38.32 -4.63 -7.53
N GLU A 168 -37.02 -4.54 -7.80
CA GLU A 168 -36.03 -5.32 -7.09
C GLU A 168 -35.80 -4.80 -5.67
N LYS A 169 -35.85 -5.72 -4.70
CA LYS A 169 -35.48 -5.39 -3.32
C LYS A 169 -33.96 -5.18 -3.24
N PRO A 170 -33.49 -4.01 -2.75
CA PRO A 170 -32.06 -3.75 -2.66
C PRO A 170 -31.32 -4.78 -1.80
N LYS A 171 -30.25 -5.36 -2.36
CA LYS A 171 -29.42 -6.36 -1.67
C LYS A 171 -28.15 -5.69 -1.14
N LYS A 172 -27.70 -6.10 0.05
CA LYS A 172 -26.40 -5.69 0.64
C LYS A 172 -25.26 -6.54 0.08
N ASP A 173 -25.18 -6.59 -1.23
CA ASP A 173 -24.27 -7.43 -1.99
C ASP A 173 -23.62 -6.60 -3.11
N GLU A 174 -22.29 -6.68 -3.18
CA GLU A 174 -21.49 -6.03 -4.21
C GLU A 174 -21.92 -6.48 -5.62
N SER A 175 -22.24 -7.76 -5.78
CA SER A 175 -22.59 -8.35 -7.08
C SER A 175 -23.85 -7.71 -7.67
N TRP A 176 -24.85 -7.43 -6.83
CA TRP A 176 -26.11 -6.81 -7.23
C TRP A 176 -25.92 -5.35 -7.64
N ILE A 177 -25.10 -4.59 -6.90
CA ILE A 177 -24.79 -3.21 -7.26
C ILE A 177 -24.03 -3.18 -8.59
N ALA A 178 -23.05 -4.07 -8.75
CA ALA A 178 -22.29 -4.18 -9.99
C ALA A 178 -23.18 -4.57 -11.19
N SER A 179 -24.12 -5.50 -11.03
CA SER A 179 -24.97 -5.98 -12.12
C SER A 179 -25.84 -4.88 -12.70
N ILE A 180 -26.41 -4.01 -11.85
CA ILE A 180 -27.21 -2.86 -12.31
C ILE A 180 -26.34 -1.85 -13.09
N TYR A 181 -25.10 -1.61 -12.66
CA TYR A 181 -24.18 -0.75 -13.41
C TYR A 181 -23.87 -1.33 -14.80
N VAL A 182 -23.59 -2.63 -14.87
CA VAL A 182 -23.29 -3.32 -16.13
C VAL A 182 -24.49 -3.26 -17.07
N ASP A 183 -25.70 -3.49 -16.55
CA ASP A 183 -26.92 -3.36 -17.35
C ASP A 183 -27.11 -1.92 -17.86
N ALA A 184 -26.86 -0.92 -17.02
CA ALA A 184 -26.89 0.49 -17.43
C ALA A 184 -25.94 0.76 -18.61
N VAL A 185 -24.69 0.25 -18.54
CA VAL A 185 -23.70 0.41 -19.60
C VAL A 185 -24.15 -0.29 -20.88
N LYS A 186 -24.68 -1.52 -20.78
CA LYS A 186 -25.17 -2.29 -21.92
C LYS A 186 -26.31 -1.57 -22.63
N LYS A 187 -27.32 -1.10 -21.89
CA LYS A 187 -28.46 -0.38 -22.48
C LYS A 187 -28.06 0.93 -23.16
N LEU A 188 -27.10 1.66 -22.59
CA LEU A 188 -26.58 2.89 -23.20
C LEU A 188 -25.74 2.62 -24.45
N ALA A 189 -25.06 1.48 -24.52
CA ALA A 189 -24.35 1.06 -25.72
C ALA A 189 -25.31 0.64 -26.84
N GLU A 190 -26.40 -0.05 -26.49
CA GLU A 190 -27.45 -0.46 -27.42
C GLU A 190 -28.31 0.71 -27.91
N ASN A 191 -28.56 1.70 -27.04
CA ASN A 191 -29.33 2.89 -27.39
C ASN A 191 -28.70 4.17 -26.79
N PRO A 192 -27.81 4.85 -27.53
CA PRO A 192 -27.16 6.08 -27.09
C PRO A 192 -28.10 7.25 -26.76
N GLU A 193 -29.31 7.29 -27.32
CA GLU A 193 -30.28 8.37 -27.02
C GLU A 193 -30.73 8.38 -25.55
N LEU A 194 -30.64 7.23 -24.88
CA LEU A 194 -30.93 7.11 -23.44
C LEU A 194 -29.95 7.91 -22.57
N GLN A 195 -28.81 8.35 -23.10
CA GLN A 195 -27.86 9.20 -22.37
C GLN A 195 -28.50 10.52 -21.91
N LYS A 196 -29.48 11.05 -22.65
CA LYS A 196 -30.21 12.26 -22.25
C LYS A 196 -30.93 12.08 -20.91
N GLU A 197 -31.53 10.92 -20.68
CA GLU A 197 -32.20 10.60 -19.42
C GLU A 197 -31.21 10.48 -18.25
N VAL A 198 -30.02 9.94 -18.52
CA VAL A 198 -28.93 9.86 -17.53
C VAL A 198 -28.41 11.25 -17.17
N ASP A 199 -28.25 12.12 -18.17
CA ASP A 199 -27.79 13.50 -17.98
C ASP A 199 -28.81 14.30 -17.14
N GLU A 200 -30.11 14.08 -17.35
CA GLU A 200 -31.15 14.65 -16.49
C GLU A 200 -31.05 14.20 -15.03
N ILE A 201 -30.78 12.90 -14.79
CA ILE A 201 -30.54 12.39 -13.44
C ILE A 201 -29.30 13.06 -12.83
N ASN A 202 -28.23 13.21 -13.60
CA ASN A 202 -27.00 13.87 -13.14
C ASN A 202 -27.26 15.32 -12.72
N ILE A 203 -27.96 16.09 -13.55
CA ILE A 203 -28.33 17.48 -13.25
C ILE A 203 -29.21 17.55 -11.98
N LYS A 204 -30.18 16.65 -11.83
CA LYS A 204 -31.05 16.61 -10.64
C LYS A 204 -30.24 16.30 -9.38
N LEU A 205 -29.31 15.33 -9.43
CA LEU A 205 -28.41 15.01 -8.31
C LEU A 205 -27.52 16.19 -7.94
N ASP A 206 -26.88 16.83 -8.93
CA ASP A 206 -25.97 17.96 -8.73
C ASP A 206 -26.70 19.17 -8.14
N SER A 207 -27.96 19.41 -8.57
CA SER A 207 -28.79 20.50 -8.04
C SER A 207 -29.15 20.34 -6.56
N ARG A 208 -29.12 19.10 -6.05
CA ARG A 208 -29.56 18.72 -4.69
C ARG A 208 -31.01 19.13 -4.35
N LYS A 209 -31.88 19.36 -5.35
CA LYS A 209 -33.27 19.82 -5.13
C LYS A 209 -34.29 18.69 -5.04
N ASP A 210 -34.06 17.59 -5.75
CA ASP A 210 -34.97 16.44 -5.75
C ASP A 210 -34.73 15.55 -4.52
N LYS A 211 -35.58 15.72 -3.50
CA LYS A 211 -35.47 14.97 -2.23
C LYS A 211 -35.58 13.45 -2.45
N LYS A 212 -36.49 12.99 -3.30
CA LYS A 212 -36.71 11.55 -3.53
C LYS A 212 -35.48 10.93 -4.18
N LEU A 213 -34.91 11.61 -5.17
CA LEU A 213 -33.71 11.17 -5.85
C LEU A 213 -32.49 11.16 -4.91
N LEU A 214 -32.37 12.18 -4.05
CA LEU A 214 -31.30 12.25 -3.05
C LEU A 214 -31.41 11.16 -1.98
N ASP A 215 -32.62 10.83 -1.54
CA ASP A 215 -32.84 9.76 -0.56
C ASP A 215 -32.52 8.39 -1.18
N LEU A 216 -32.88 8.18 -2.44
CA LEU A 216 -32.46 7.00 -3.20
C LEU A 216 -30.93 6.93 -3.30
N TRP A 217 -30.27 8.01 -3.72
CA TRP A 217 -28.81 8.10 -3.80
C TRP A 217 -28.14 7.78 -2.46
N LYS A 218 -28.60 8.37 -1.35
CA LYS A 218 -28.05 8.09 -0.01
C LYS A 218 -28.20 6.61 0.35
N LYS A 219 -29.37 6.02 0.09
CA LYS A 219 -29.65 4.61 0.37
C LYS A 219 -28.72 3.69 -0.43
N THR A 220 -28.61 3.90 -1.74
CA THR A 220 -27.83 3.02 -2.64
C THR A 220 -26.32 3.24 -2.48
N ARG A 221 -25.90 4.48 -2.19
CA ARG A 221 -24.54 4.80 -1.73
C ARG A 221 -24.21 4.01 -0.48
N LYS A 222 -25.07 4.02 0.54
CA LYS A 222 -24.83 3.25 1.77
C LYS A 222 -24.70 1.76 1.48
N LEU A 223 -25.51 1.19 0.58
CA LEU A 223 -25.37 -0.22 0.19
C LEU A 223 -24.01 -0.52 -0.44
N SER A 224 -23.49 0.38 -1.29
CA SER A 224 -22.15 0.25 -1.87
C SER A 224 -21.07 0.25 -0.79
N LEU A 225 -21.17 1.21 0.15
CA LEU A 225 -20.21 1.34 1.24
C LEU A 225 -20.25 0.13 2.18
N ASP A 226 -21.44 -0.32 2.59
CA ASP A 226 -21.61 -1.52 3.42
C ASP A 226 -21.04 -2.78 2.74
N ALA A 227 -21.07 -2.85 1.40
CA ALA A 227 -20.45 -3.94 0.65
C ALA A 227 -18.91 -3.82 0.66
N PHE A 228 -18.37 -2.61 0.44
CA PHE A 228 -16.93 -2.37 0.52
C PHE A 228 -16.35 -2.66 1.90
N GLU A 229 -17.05 -2.30 2.98
CA GLU A 229 -16.60 -2.60 4.35
C GLU A 229 -16.41 -4.10 4.59
N LYS A 230 -17.30 -4.95 4.09
CA LYS A 230 -17.13 -6.41 4.18
C LYS A 230 -15.87 -6.89 3.46
N ILE A 231 -15.56 -6.28 2.31
CA ILE A 231 -14.35 -6.59 1.53
C ILE A 231 -13.12 -6.12 2.30
N TYR A 232 -13.17 -4.92 2.88
CA TYR A 232 -12.10 -4.37 3.71
C TYR A 232 -11.81 -5.22 4.93
N ASP A 233 -12.84 -5.66 5.66
CA ASP A 233 -12.71 -6.59 6.78
C ASP A 233 -12.04 -7.91 6.36
N GLN A 234 -12.45 -8.50 5.24
CA GLN A 234 -11.84 -9.72 4.71
C GLN A 234 -10.39 -9.52 4.28
N LEU A 235 -10.08 -8.37 3.68
CA LEU A 235 -8.72 -7.94 3.37
C LEU A 235 -7.97 -7.49 4.64
N GLY A 236 -8.55 -7.54 5.84
CA GLY A 236 -7.89 -7.14 7.08
C GLY A 236 -7.43 -5.68 7.09
N THR A 237 -8.23 -4.79 6.51
CA THR A 237 -8.04 -3.34 6.52
C THR A 237 -9.27 -2.66 7.13
N HIS A 238 -9.07 -1.47 7.69
CA HIS A 238 -10.13 -0.58 8.16
C HIS A 238 -9.76 0.85 7.77
N PHE A 239 -10.69 1.79 7.87
CA PHE A 239 -10.39 3.20 7.67
C PHE A 239 -10.83 4.02 8.88
N ASP A 240 -9.97 4.95 9.26
CA ASP A 240 -10.21 5.89 10.35
C ASP A 240 -11.02 7.09 9.84
N GLU A 241 -10.78 7.49 8.58
CA GLU A 241 -11.40 8.66 7.96
C GLU A 241 -11.92 8.36 6.55
N TYR A 242 -13.14 8.80 6.26
CA TYR A 242 -13.76 8.72 4.95
C TYR A 242 -14.00 10.12 4.38
N TYR A 243 -13.40 10.36 3.22
CA TYR A 243 -13.65 11.54 2.40
C TYR A 243 -14.47 11.15 1.18
N PHE A 244 -15.30 12.07 0.72
CA PHE A 244 -16.15 11.83 -0.43
C PHE A 244 -16.12 13.00 -1.40
N GLU A 245 -16.17 12.72 -2.69
CA GLU A 245 -16.24 13.76 -3.73
C GLU A 245 -17.39 14.73 -3.49
N SER A 246 -18.55 14.23 -3.04
CA SER A 246 -19.72 15.04 -2.69
C SER A 246 -19.46 16.11 -1.63
N GLN A 247 -18.47 15.90 -0.75
CA GLN A 247 -18.14 16.84 0.33
C GLN A 247 -17.25 18.00 -0.15
N VAL A 248 -16.48 17.77 -1.21
CA VAL A 248 -15.43 18.71 -1.67
C VAL A 248 -15.82 19.43 -2.96
N GLU A 249 -16.89 19.01 -3.64
CA GLU A 249 -17.32 19.58 -4.92
C GLU A 249 -17.66 21.08 -4.87
N LYS A 250 -18.52 21.49 -3.92
CA LYS A 250 -18.88 22.90 -3.75
C LYS A 250 -17.67 23.77 -3.42
N GLU A 251 -16.80 23.25 -2.58
CA GLU A 251 -15.57 23.93 -2.17
C GLU A 251 -14.56 24.01 -3.31
N GLY A 252 -14.42 22.95 -4.11
CA GLY A 252 -13.59 22.92 -5.32
C GLY A 252 -14.03 24.00 -6.32
N LYS A 253 -15.34 24.18 -6.52
CA LYS A 253 -15.86 25.28 -7.36
C LYS A 253 -15.48 26.66 -6.82
N ARG A 254 -15.60 26.86 -5.50
CA ARG A 254 -15.22 28.11 -4.84
C ARG A 254 -13.73 28.41 -5.00
N ILE A 255 -12.88 27.40 -4.79
CA ILE A 255 -11.43 27.50 -4.97
C ILE A 255 -11.09 27.81 -6.41
N ALA A 256 -11.63 27.08 -7.40
CA ALA A 256 -11.34 27.32 -8.81
C ALA A 256 -11.67 28.76 -9.24
N LEU A 257 -12.82 29.30 -8.81
CA LEU A 257 -13.18 30.70 -9.06
C LEU A 257 -12.27 31.69 -8.33
N GLY A 258 -11.80 31.35 -7.13
CA GLY A 258 -10.85 32.14 -6.36
C GLY A 258 -9.46 32.18 -7.00
N LEU A 259 -9.00 31.07 -7.58
CA LEU A 259 -7.68 30.97 -8.21
C LEU A 259 -7.52 31.91 -9.40
N VAL A 260 -8.63 32.19 -10.12
CA VAL A 260 -8.66 33.20 -11.19
C VAL A 260 -8.32 34.59 -10.67
N LYS A 261 -8.79 34.94 -9.46
CA LYS A 261 -8.50 36.24 -8.84
C LYS A 261 -7.04 36.39 -8.41
N THR A 262 -6.39 35.27 -8.08
CA THR A 262 -4.98 35.24 -7.66
C THR A 262 -4.00 35.10 -8.83
N GLY A 263 -4.49 34.93 -10.06
CA GLY A 263 -3.66 34.71 -11.25
C GLY A 263 -3.06 33.31 -11.39
N VAL A 264 -3.42 32.37 -10.50
CA VAL A 264 -2.96 30.96 -10.59
C VAL A 264 -3.75 30.19 -11.63
N ALA A 265 -5.04 30.50 -11.79
CA ALA A 265 -5.90 29.95 -12.84
C ALA A 265 -6.32 31.05 -13.81
N GLU A 266 -6.74 30.66 -15.00
CA GLU A 266 -7.25 31.58 -16.02
C GLU A 266 -8.52 31.03 -16.68
N LYS A 267 -9.27 31.92 -17.31
CA LYS A 267 -10.41 31.52 -18.14
C LYS A 267 -9.90 31.28 -19.56
N SER A 268 -10.16 30.10 -20.10
CA SER A 268 -9.84 29.75 -21.49
C SER A 268 -11.03 29.03 -22.12
N GLU A 269 -11.53 29.55 -23.25
CA GLU A 269 -12.70 29.01 -23.97
C GLU A 269 -13.96 28.78 -23.11
N GLY A 270 -14.11 29.58 -22.05
CA GLY A 270 -15.22 29.47 -21.08
C GLY A 270 -14.98 28.45 -19.97
N ALA A 271 -13.93 27.63 -20.05
CA ALA A 271 -13.45 26.79 -18.95
C ALA A 271 -12.55 27.60 -17.99
N ILE A 272 -12.35 27.07 -16.78
CA ILE A 272 -11.31 27.55 -15.85
C ILE A 272 -10.19 26.53 -15.84
N ILE A 273 -8.98 26.96 -16.14
CA ILE A 273 -7.80 26.10 -16.29
C ILE A 273 -6.62 26.62 -15.48
N ILE A 274 -5.63 25.76 -15.26
CA ILE A 274 -4.29 26.13 -14.82
C ILE A 274 -3.33 25.73 -15.93
N ASN A 275 -2.62 26.70 -16.51
CA ASN A 275 -1.56 26.41 -17.47
C ASN A 275 -0.27 26.03 -16.72
N LEU A 276 0.15 24.77 -16.84
CA LEU A 276 1.39 24.23 -16.25
C LEU A 276 2.39 23.78 -17.33
N GLU A 277 2.26 24.27 -18.57
CA GLU A 277 3.16 23.93 -19.68
C GLU A 277 4.61 24.33 -19.39
N ASN A 278 4.83 25.47 -18.74
CA ASN A 278 6.15 25.92 -18.28
C ASN A 278 6.82 24.98 -17.27
N TYR A 279 6.06 24.02 -16.71
CA TYR A 279 6.55 22.98 -15.81
C TYR A 279 6.56 21.58 -16.46
N GLY A 280 6.25 21.48 -17.76
CA GLY A 280 6.13 20.21 -18.47
C GLY A 280 4.90 19.37 -18.07
N LEU A 281 3.87 20.00 -17.49
CA LEU A 281 2.68 19.31 -16.96
C LEU A 281 1.40 19.63 -17.75
N GLY A 282 1.47 20.39 -18.84
CA GLY A 282 0.34 20.70 -19.71
C GLY A 282 -0.75 21.58 -19.05
N VAL A 283 -1.94 21.57 -19.62
CA VAL A 283 -3.10 22.33 -19.13
C VAL A 283 -3.96 21.46 -18.22
N TRP A 284 -4.29 21.96 -17.02
CA TRP A 284 -5.14 21.28 -16.04
C TRP A 284 -6.47 21.99 -15.87
N VAL A 285 -7.56 21.39 -16.35
CA VAL A 285 -8.89 22.00 -16.34
C VAL A 285 -9.55 21.81 -14.99
N LEU A 286 -9.99 22.89 -14.34
CA LEU A 286 -10.69 22.89 -13.05
C LEU A 286 -12.21 22.84 -13.21
N LEU A 287 -12.75 23.72 -14.04
CA LEU A 287 -14.17 23.81 -14.37
C LEU A 287 -14.36 23.78 -15.88
N ARG A 288 -15.36 23.03 -16.35
CA ARG A 288 -15.80 23.09 -17.75
C ARG A 288 -16.61 24.36 -18.04
N LYS A 289 -16.85 24.63 -19.32
CA LYS A 289 -17.66 25.76 -19.82
C LYS A 289 -19.09 25.80 -19.24
N ASP A 290 -19.68 24.62 -19.01
CA ASP A 290 -20.99 24.45 -18.38
C ASP A 290 -20.97 24.67 -16.85
N GLY A 291 -19.80 24.92 -16.26
CA GLY A 291 -19.62 25.13 -14.83
C GLY A 291 -19.53 23.83 -14.01
N THR A 292 -19.43 22.67 -14.67
CA THR A 292 -19.20 21.35 -14.05
C THR A 292 -17.82 21.31 -13.39
N VAL A 293 -17.77 20.81 -12.16
CA VAL A 293 -16.55 20.70 -11.35
C VAL A 293 -15.80 19.41 -11.69
N LEU A 294 -14.51 19.50 -12.03
CA LEU A 294 -13.68 18.35 -12.35
C LEU A 294 -12.89 17.85 -11.12
N TYR A 295 -12.34 16.64 -11.25
CA TYR A 295 -11.50 16.00 -10.22
C TYR A 295 -10.37 16.90 -9.72
N SER A 296 -9.74 17.64 -10.62
CA SER A 296 -8.71 18.63 -10.32
C SER A 296 -9.11 19.64 -9.24
N ALA A 297 -10.27 20.27 -9.38
CA ALA A 297 -10.80 21.21 -8.40
C ALA A 297 -11.20 20.51 -7.09
N LYS A 298 -11.77 19.31 -7.18
CA LYS A 298 -12.13 18.49 -6.01
C LYS A 298 -10.91 18.08 -5.20
N ASP A 299 -9.80 17.71 -5.85
CA ASP A 299 -8.57 17.26 -5.18
C ASP A 299 -7.81 18.41 -4.51
N ILE A 300 -7.85 19.62 -5.07
CA ILE A 300 -7.35 20.81 -4.37
C ILE A 300 -8.16 21.02 -3.08
N ALA A 301 -9.49 20.94 -3.16
CA ALA A 301 -10.36 21.08 -2.00
C ALA A 301 -10.16 19.94 -0.98
N LEU A 302 -9.94 18.70 -1.43
CA LEU A 302 -9.65 17.57 -0.57
C LEU A 302 -8.34 17.76 0.18
N ALA A 303 -7.27 18.20 -0.51
CA ALA A 303 -5.99 18.46 0.14
C ALA A 303 -6.16 19.49 1.27
N GLN A 304 -6.87 20.60 1.02
CA GLN A 304 -7.17 21.59 2.06
C GLN A 304 -8.01 21.01 3.20
N LYS A 305 -9.02 20.20 2.87
CA LYS A 305 -9.91 19.57 3.85
C LYS A 305 -9.13 18.64 4.79
N LYS A 306 -8.22 17.80 4.29
CA LYS A 306 -7.39 16.91 5.12
C LYS A 306 -6.58 17.67 6.16
N PHE A 307 -5.95 18.78 5.79
CA PHE A 307 -5.17 19.60 6.74
C PHE A 307 -6.03 20.48 7.65
N LYS A 308 -7.26 20.79 7.23
CA LYS A 308 -8.24 21.45 8.10
C LYS A 308 -8.76 20.49 9.18
N ASP A 309 -9.11 19.28 8.79
CA ASP A 309 -9.64 18.25 9.69
C ASP A 309 -8.53 17.68 10.58
N CYS A 310 -7.28 17.66 10.07
CA CYS A 310 -6.09 17.25 10.81
C CYS A 310 -4.95 18.30 10.74
N PRO A 311 -5.00 19.39 11.55
CA PRO A 311 -3.99 20.45 11.51
C PRO A 311 -2.57 19.99 11.91
N THR A 312 -2.47 18.93 12.71
CA THR A 312 -1.20 18.36 13.17
C THR A 312 -0.62 17.34 12.19
N LEU A 313 -1.15 17.23 10.97
CA LEU A 313 -0.69 16.26 9.99
C LEU A 313 0.71 16.61 9.50
N ASP A 314 1.66 15.69 9.61
CA ASP A 314 3.05 15.87 9.17
C ASP A 314 3.24 15.41 7.73
N LYS A 315 2.51 14.36 7.32
CA LYS A 315 2.58 13.80 5.97
C LYS A 315 1.24 13.25 5.52
N SER A 316 0.89 13.44 4.24
CA SER A 316 -0.25 12.78 3.58
C SER A 316 0.26 12.02 2.36
N LEU A 317 0.20 10.70 2.45
CA LEU A 317 0.59 9.76 1.39
C LEU A 317 -0.63 9.40 0.54
N TYR A 318 -0.53 9.61 -0.77
CA TYR A 318 -1.51 9.23 -1.77
C TYR A 318 -1.06 7.92 -2.39
N ILE A 319 -1.74 6.81 -2.10
CA ILE A 319 -1.44 5.51 -2.69
C ILE A 319 -2.35 5.33 -3.91
N VAL A 320 -1.88 5.77 -5.08
CA VAL A 320 -2.70 5.87 -6.30
C VAL A 320 -1.97 5.26 -7.48
N ALA A 321 -2.71 4.58 -8.36
CA ALA A 321 -2.16 3.95 -9.55
C ALA A 321 -1.44 4.94 -10.48
N ASN A 322 -0.47 4.44 -11.24
CA ASN A 322 0.40 5.21 -12.13
C ASN A 322 -0.34 5.95 -13.27
N GLU A 323 -1.56 5.51 -13.62
CA GLU A 323 -2.43 6.25 -14.55
C GLU A 323 -2.75 7.68 -14.09
N GLN A 324 -2.60 7.97 -12.79
CA GLN A 324 -2.84 9.30 -12.21
C GLN A 324 -1.55 10.06 -11.86
N ASP A 325 -0.38 9.60 -12.30
CA ASP A 325 0.91 10.27 -12.03
C ASP A 325 0.91 11.74 -12.47
N LEU A 326 0.44 12.01 -13.70
CA LEU A 326 0.37 13.39 -14.22
C LEU A 326 -0.58 14.24 -13.38
N HIS A 327 -1.75 13.70 -13.04
CA HIS A 327 -2.78 14.40 -12.27
C HIS A 327 -2.27 14.79 -10.87
N LEU A 328 -1.59 13.89 -10.15
CA LEU A 328 -1.04 14.24 -8.84
C LEU A 328 0.18 15.16 -8.90
N LYS A 329 0.99 15.09 -9.97
CA LYS A 329 2.03 16.11 -10.23
C LYS A 329 1.41 17.49 -10.48
N GLN A 330 0.32 17.57 -11.25
CA GLN A 330 -0.42 18.81 -11.48
C GLN A 330 -1.03 19.36 -10.17
N LEU A 331 -1.59 18.48 -9.32
CA LEU A 331 -2.09 18.86 -7.98
C LEU A 331 -0.99 19.45 -7.11
N ILE A 332 0.12 18.74 -6.93
CA ILE A 332 1.23 19.20 -6.08
C ILE A 332 1.80 20.52 -6.60
N LYS A 333 2.00 20.63 -7.93
CA LYS A 333 2.50 21.87 -8.53
C LYS A 333 1.53 23.04 -8.36
N THR A 334 0.24 22.78 -8.50
CA THR A 334 -0.80 23.79 -8.25
C THR A 334 -0.77 24.28 -6.80
N LEU A 335 -0.66 23.38 -5.82
CA LEU A 335 -0.55 23.74 -4.41
C LEU A 335 0.72 24.55 -4.10
N GLU A 336 1.83 24.26 -4.79
CA GLU A 336 3.06 25.06 -4.73
C GLU A 336 2.83 26.49 -5.24
N LEU A 337 2.17 26.65 -6.39
CA LEU A 337 1.81 27.96 -6.96
C LEU A 337 0.85 28.75 -6.07
N MET A 338 -0.04 28.05 -5.38
CA MET A 338 -0.92 28.63 -4.35
C MET A 338 -0.16 29.03 -3.08
N LYS A 339 1.15 28.77 -2.98
CA LYS A 339 1.99 28.94 -1.78
C LYS A 339 1.41 28.23 -0.57
N SER A 340 0.82 27.05 -0.79
CA SER A 340 0.19 26.28 0.26
C SER A 340 1.23 25.77 1.27
N PRO A 341 1.00 25.93 2.60
CA PRO A 341 1.93 25.48 3.63
C PRO A 341 1.99 23.96 3.78
N TYR A 342 1.07 23.21 3.14
CA TYR A 342 1.02 21.75 3.21
C TYR A 342 1.65 21.04 2.01
N THR A 343 2.09 21.75 0.96
CA THR A 343 2.61 21.14 -0.27
C THR A 343 3.76 20.17 -0.01
N ALA A 344 4.74 20.55 0.82
CA ALA A 344 5.89 19.70 1.16
C ALA A 344 5.52 18.45 1.98
N LYS A 345 4.29 18.40 2.53
CA LYS A 345 3.76 17.29 3.31
C LYS A 345 3.03 16.25 2.44
N LEU A 346 2.77 16.55 1.17
CA LEU A 346 2.10 15.64 0.24
C LEU A 346 3.10 14.76 -0.48
N GLU A 347 2.78 13.48 -0.66
CA GLU A 347 3.60 12.56 -1.45
C GLU A 347 2.72 11.52 -2.14
N HIS A 348 3.02 11.28 -3.42
CA HIS A 348 2.38 10.25 -4.22
C HIS A 348 3.25 8.99 -4.21
N ILE A 349 2.69 7.90 -3.68
CA ILE A 349 3.26 6.56 -3.80
C ILE A 349 2.56 5.88 -4.98
N SER A 350 3.17 6.04 -6.17
CA SER A 350 2.66 5.47 -7.41
C SER A 350 2.82 3.96 -7.47
N TYR A 351 1.82 3.27 -8.01
CA TYR A 351 1.86 1.83 -8.23
C TYR A 351 1.34 1.39 -9.61
N GLY A 352 1.89 0.31 -10.16
CA GLY A 352 1.50 -0.23 -11.47
C GLY A 352 0.11 -0.89 -11.49
N LEU A 353 -0.40 -1.26 -12.65
CA LEU A 353 -1.72 -1.89 -12.76
C LEU A 353 -1.66 -3.41 -12.52
N VAL A 354 -2.82 -4.00 -12.22
CA VAL A 354 -2.99 -5.46 -12.23
C VAL A 354 -3.63 -5.86 -13.56
N LYS A 355 -3.00 -6.82 -14.23
CA LYS A 355 -3.47 -7.47 -15.46
C LYS A 355 -3.70 -8.94 -15.16
N LEU A 356 -4.58 -9.57 -15.92
CA LEU A 356 -4.74 -11.02 -15.93
C LEU A 356 -3.96 -11.60 -17.12
N PRO A 357 -3.63 -12.90 -17.12
CA PRO A 357 -2.93 -13.54 -18.24
C PRO A 357 -3.65 -13.34 -19.59
N HIS A 358 -4.97 -13.26 -19.59
CA HIS A 358 -5.80 -13.07 -20.79
C HIS A 358 -6.06 -11.60 -21.17
N GLY A 359 -5.49 -10.61 -20.46
CA GLY A 359 -5.58 -9.19 -20.83
C GLY A 359 -5.86 -8.21 -19.70
N LYS A 360 -6.22 -6.97 -20.06
CA LYS A 360 -6.61 -5.92 -19.11
C LYS A 360 -7.99 -6.19 -18.53
N ILE A 361 -8.16 -5.85 -17.26
CA ILE A 361 -9.45 -5.93 -16.56
C ILE A 361 -10.25 -4.69 -16.94
N SER A 362 -11.41 -4.88 -17.58
CA SER A 362 -12.26 -3.79 -18.07
C SER A 362 -13.59 -3.76 -17.35
N SER A 363 -13.91 -2.60 -16.74
CA SER A 363 -15.21 -2.38 -16.11
C SER A 363 -16.37 -2.12 -17.05
N ARG A 364 -16.12 -2.12 -18.36
CA ARG A 364 -17.08 -1.79 -19.40
C ARG A 364 -17.62 -3.00 -20.17
N THR A 365 -16.94 -4.14 -20.16
CA THR A 365 -17.31 -5.33 -20.96
C THR A 365 -18.05 -6.40 -20.16
N GLY A 366 -18.23 -6.22 -18.85
CA GLY A 366 -18.81 -7.26 -17.98
C GLY A 366 -17.79 -8.32 -17.55
N ASP A 367 -16.58 -8.35 -18.12
CA ASP A 367 -15.45 -9.22 -17.73
C ASP A 367 -14.76 -8.77 -16.43
N ASN A 368 -15.40 -7.91 -15.64
CA ASN A 368 -14.90 -7.59 -14.31
C ASN A 368 -14.94 -8.87 -13.49
N ILE A 369 -13.77 -9.37 -13.11
CA ILE A 369 -13.71 -10.30 -11.99
C ILE A 369 -14.06 -9.49 -10.74
N LEU A 370 -15.35 -9.56 -10.35
CA LEU A 370 -15.84 -9.08 -9.07
C LEU A 370 -14.98 -9.67 -7.96
N TYR A 371 -14.71 -8.89 -6.91
CA TYR A 371 -13.94 -9.39 -5.78
C TYR A 371 -14.55 -10.68 -5.20
N SER A 372 -15.87 -10.73 -5.05
CA SER A 372 -16.56 -11.92 -4.54
C SER A 372 -16.35 -13.17 -5.41
N GLY A 373 -16.52 -13.04 -6.73
CA GLY A 373 -16.30 -14.15 -7.67
C GLY A 373 -14.84 -14.59 -7.70
N PHE A 374 -13.91 -13.63 -7.76
CA PHE A 374 -12.48 -13.87 -7.68
C PHE A 374 -12.09 -14.63 -6.40
N MET A 375 -12.60 -14.16 -5.27
CA MET A 375 -12.27 -14.72 -3.96
C MET A 375 -12.87 -16.12 -3.78
N GLU A 376 -14.02 -16.42 -4.36
CA GLU A 376 -14.58 -17.77 -4.38
C GLU A 376 -13.71 -18.72 -5.22
N GLU A 377 -13.27 -18.30 -6.41
CA GLU A 377 -12.34 -19.10 -7.23
C GLU A 377 -11.04 -19.43 -6.48
N MET A 378 -10.47 -18.44 -5.79
CA MET A 378 -9.23 -18.62 -5.01
C MET A 378 -9.45 -19.56 -3.81
N GLN A 379 -10.63 -19.50 -3.17
CA GLN A 379 -10.98 -20.38 -2.04
C GLN A 379 -11.22 -21.82 -2.51
N GLU A 380 -11.91 -22.00 -3.62
CA GLU A 380 -12.18 -23.32 -4.18
C GLU A 380 -10.89 -24.08 -4.51
N TYR A 381 -9.92 -23.38 -5.11
CA TYR A 381 -8.59 -23.96 -5.32
C TYR A 381 -7.91 -24.29 -3.99
N ALA A 382 -7.93 -23.37 -3.01
CA ALA A 382 -7.33 -23.61 -1.70
C ALA A 382 -7.96 -24.80 -0.96
N ARG A 383 -9.29 -24.98 -1.03
CA ARG A 383 -9.99 -26.14 -0.44
C ARG A 383 -9.49 -27.44 -1.02
N LYS A 384 -9.39 -27.54 -2.35
CA LYS A 384 -8.89 -28.73 -3.05
C LYS A 384 -7.48 -29.10 -2.59
N GLU A 385 -6.59 -28.11 -2.50
CA GLU A 385 -5.20 -28.34 -2.10
C GLU A 385 -5.04 -28.64 -0.60
N ILE A 386 -5.91 -28.08 0.26
CA ILE A 386 -5.93 -28.47 1.67
C ILE A 386 -6.37 -29.93 1.83
N LEU A 387 -7.43 -30.34 1.14
CA LEU A 387 -7.99 -31.69 1.23
C LEU A 387 -7.07 -32.76 0.64
N SER A 388 -6.27 -32.42 -0.38
CA SER A 388 -5.25 -33.33 -0.94
C SER A 388 -4.17 -33.68 0.08
N ARG A 389 -3.86 -32.77 1.01
CA ARG A 389 -2.86 -32.95 2.08
C ARG A 389 -3.45 -33.43 3.40
N CYS A 390 -4.70 -33.10 3.68
CA CYS A 390 -5.38 -33.35 4.95
C CYS A 390 -6.85 -33.65 4.70
N SER A 391 -7.17 -34.93 4.47
CA SER A 391 -8.53 -35.38 4.13
C SER A 391 -9.54 -35.29 5.28
N ASN A 392 -9.09 -35.32 6.54
CA ASN A 392 -9.96 -35.37 7.72
C ASN A 392 -10.02 -34.01 8.46
N LEU A 393 -10.60 -32.99 7.82
CA LEU A 393 -10.85 -31.69 8.46
C LEU A 393 -12.35 -31.43 8.65
N LYS A 394 -12.71 -30.78 9.76
CA LYS A 394 -14.06 -30.23 9.94
C LYS A 394 -14.30 -29.14 8.88
N THR A 395 -15.49 -29.06 8.32
CA THR A 395 -15.86 -28.06 7.30
C THR A 395 -15.53 -26.64 7.76
N SER A 396 -15.83 -26.28 9.01
CA SER A 396 -15.53 -24.94 9.55
C SER A 396 -14.03 -24.61 9.64
N GLU A 397 -13.18 -25.63 9.80
CA GLU A 397 -11.72 -25.46 9.79
C GLU A 397 -11.18 -25.38 8.36
N LEU A 398 -11.74 -26.17 7.43
CA LEU A 398 -11.41 -26.10 6.01
C LEU A 398 -11.67 -24.69 5.46
N GLU A 399 -12.86 -24.13 5.72
CA GLU A 399 -13.23 -22.79 5.24
C GLU A 399 -12.32 -21.70 5.81
N LYS A 400 -12.02 -21.74 7.11
CA LYS A 400 -11.10 -20.78 7.74
C LYS A 400 -9.72 -20.82 7.10
N ARG A 401 -9.19 -22.01 6.80
CA ARG A 401 -7.89 -22.18 6.14
C ARG A 401 -7.94 -21.72 4.70
N ALA A 402 -8.98 -22.07 3.95
CA ALA A 402 -9.15 -21.65 2.56
C ALA A 402 -9.12 -20.12 2.46
N ILE A 403 -9.92 -19.43 3.27
CA ILE A 403 -9.92 -17.95 3.32
C ILE A 403 -8.53 -17.40 3.65
N ALA A 404 -7.86 -17.90 4.69
CA ALA A 404 -6.55 -17.41 5.10
C ALA A 404 -5.47 -17.62 4.04
N ILE A 405 -5.50 -18.75 3.33
CA ILE A 405 -4.57 -19.11 2.26
C ILE A 405 -4.84 -18.22 1.05
N SER A 406 -6.10 -18.08 0.61
CA SER A 406 -6.47 -17.22 -0.52
C SER A 406 -6.12 -15.75 -0.28
N ILE A 407 -6.41 -15.19 0.91
CA ILE A 407 -6.00 -13.81 1.23
C ILE A 407 -4.48 -13.67 1.22
N SER A 408 -3.73 -14.64 1.74
CA SER A 408 -2.27 -14.57 1.73
C SER A 408 -1.69 -14.67 0.32
N ALA A 409 -2.24 -15.55 -0.53
CA ALA A 409 -1.86 -15.66 -1.93
C ALA A 409 -2.06 -14.34 -2.67
N ILE A 410 -3.24 -13.73 -2.54
CA ILE A 410 -3.60 -12.47 -3.19
C ILE A 410 -2.68 -11.33 -2.71
N LYS A 411 -2.56 -11.16 -1.39
CA LYS A 411 -1.79 -10.05 -0.85
C LYS A 411 -0.30 -10.19 -1.13
N TYR A 412 0.24 -11.39 -0.96
CA TYR A 412 1.66 -11.63 -1.13
C TYR A 412 2.08 -11.48 -2.60
N SER A 413 1.30 -11.98 -3.55
CA SER A 413 1.62 -11.81 -4.97
C SER A 413 1.63 -10.34 -5.40
N MET A 414 0.82 -9.50 -4.75
CA MET A 414 0.83 -8.04 -4.96
C MET A 414 2.01 -7.35 -4.28
N LEU A 415 2.37 -7.76 -3.06
CA LEU A 415 3.39 -7.11 -2.24
C LEU A 415 4.83 -7.56 -2.56
N LYS A 416 5.03 -8.77 -3.11
CA LYS A 416 6.35 -9.27 -3.49
C LYS A 416 6.97 -8.49 -4.65
N GLN A 417 6.14 -7.79 -5.42
CA GLN A 417 6.55 -7.00 -6.58
C GLN A 417 6.85 -5.55 -6.20
N SER A 418 7.81 -4.93 -6.88
CA SER A 418 8.07 -3.49 -6.69
C SER A 418 6.81 -2.67 -7.02
N PRO A 419 6.44 -1.67 -6.20
CA PRO A 419 5.19 -0.94 -6.36
C PRO A 419 4.95 -0.40 -7.76
N GLN A 420 5.97 0.10 -8.46
CA GLN A 420 5.85 0.76 -9.76
C GLN A 420 5.64 -0.21 -10.94
N LYS A 421 5.89 -1.51 -10.77
CA LYS A 421 5.77 -2.49 -11.86
C LYS A 421 4.33 -2.91 -12.09
N ASP A 422 3.89 -3.05 -13.32
CA ASP A 422 2.65 -3.78 -13.62
C ASP A 422 2.75 -5.24 -13.14
N ILE A 423 1.65 -5.79 -12.66
CA ILE A 423 1.57 -7.18 -12.17
C ILE A 423 0.67 -7.96 -13.12
N ILE A 424 1.15 -9.10 -13.57
CA ILE A 424 0.30 -10.14 -14.17
C ILE A 424 -0.08 -11.07 -13.03
N PHE A 425 -1.36 -11.07 -12.66
CA PHE A 425 -1.86 -11.92 -11.58
C PHE A 425 -2.21 -13.29 -12.14
N ASP A 426 -1.37 -14.28 -11.85
CA ASP A 426 -1.65 -15.69 -12.11
C ASP A 426 -2.14 -16.36 -10.81
N LYS A 427 -3.35 -16.95 -10.86
CA LYS A 427 -3.96 -17.59 -9.70
C LYS A 427 -3.27 -18.89 -9.29
N GLU A 428 -2.79 -19.67 -10.26
CA GLU A 428 -2.12 -20.94 -10.00
C GLU A 428 -0.75 -20.69 -9.37
N GLU A 429 0.00 -19.71 -9.89
CA GLU A 429 1.27 -19.29 -9.27
C GLU A 429 1.06 -18.74 -7.86
N ALA A 430 0.06 -17.86 -7.67
CA ALA A 430 -0.18 -17.22 -6.38
C ALA A 430 -0.56 -18.23 -5.27
N LEU A 431 -1.24 -19.32 -5.64
CA LEU A 431 -1.70 -20.36 -4.71
C LEU A 431 -0.72 -21.52 -4.54
N CYS A 432 0.43 -21.51 -5.24
CA CYS A 432 1.44 -22.55 -5.09
C CYS A 432 1.97 -22.60 -3.65
N PHE A 433 2.18 -23.81 -3.12
CA PHE A 433 2.73 -24.04 -1.77
C PHE A 433 4.27 -24.16 -1.77
N GLU A 434 4.89 -23.88 -2.91
CA GLU A 434 6.33 -23.86 -3.10
C GLU A 434 6.74 -22.49 -3.67
N GLY A 435 8.03 -22.15 -3.53
CA GLY A 435 8.57 -20.89 -4.04
C GLY A 435 8.20 -19.67 -3.19
N ASP A 436 8.11 -18.51 -3.84
CA ASP A 436 7.92 -17.21 -3.18
C ASP A 436 6.44 -16.80 -3.19
N THR A 437 5.66 -17.43 -2.31
CA THR A 437 4.19 -17.27 -2.23
C THR A 437 3.70 -17.09 -0.79
N GLY A 438 2.50 -16.51 -0.66
CA GLY A 438 1.81 -16.38 0.63
C GLY A 438 1.53 -17.72 1.32
N PRO A 439 0.98 -18.73 0.60
CA PRO A 439 0.77 -20.07 1.14
C PRO A 439 2.06 -20.73 1.63
N TYR A 440 3.18 -20.60 0.90
CA TYR A 440 4.47 -21.14 1.33
C TYR A 440 4.94 -20.53 2.67
N LEU A 441 4.77 -19.21 2.85
CA LEU A 441 5.13 -18.55 4.11
C LEU A 441 4.24 -19.00 5.28
N GLN A 442 2.93 -19.12 5.07
CA GLN A 442 2.02 -19.64 6.09
C GLN A 442 2.34 -21.09 6.46
N TYR A 443 2.64 -21.93 5.46
CA TYR A 443 3.04 -23.32 5.67
C TYR A 443 4.36 -23.40 6.44
N SER A 444 5.36 -22.60 6.09
CA SER A 444 6.64 -22.50 6.80
C SER A 444 6.46 -22.12 8.27
N TYR A 445 5.56 -21.17 8.57
CA TYR A 445 5.22 -20.81 9.95
C TYR A 445 4.56 -21.97 10.71
N ALA A 446 3.56 -22.65 10.10
CA ALA A 446 2.88 -23.79 10.70
C ALA A 446 3.85 -24.96 10.96
N TRP A 447 4.78 -25.19 10.03
CA TRP A 447 5.82 -26.21 10.16
C TRP A 447 6.79 -25.89 11.30
N ALA A 448 7.27 -24.65 11.40
CA ALA A 448 8.13 -24.21 12.51
C ALA A 448 7.42 -24.36 13.87
N LYS A 449 6.12 -24.00 13.97
CA LYS A 449 5.31 -24.23 15.17
C LYS A 449 5.17 -25.71 15.52
N SER A 450 5.00 -26.57 14.51
CA SER A 450 4.92 -28.02 14.70
C SER A 450 6.24 -28.59 15.25
N ILE A 451 7.38 -28.16 14.73
CA ILE A 451 8.71 -28.53 15.26
C ILE A 451 8.84 -28.11 16.71
N LEU A 452 8.51 -26.85 17.04
CA LEU A 452 8.58 -26.36 18.42
C LEU A 452 7.68 -27.13 19.37
N LYS A 453 6.47 -27.52 18.92
CA LYS A 453 5.53 -28.32 19.73
C LYS A 453 6.06 -29.74 19.99
N LYS A 454 6.73 -30.34 19.02
CA LYS A 454 7.29 -31.70 19.13
C LYS A 454 8.63 -31.72 19.88
N SER A 455 9.37 -30.62 19.85
CA SER A 455 10.67 -30.52 20.49
C SER A 455 10.54 -30.55 22.02
N LYS A 456 11.38 -31.38 22.66
CA LYS A 456 11.58 -31.40 24.12
C LYS A 456 12.90 -30.75 24.53
N LEU A 457 13.63 -30.17 23.58
CA LEU A 457 15.00 -29.70 23.77
C LEU A 457 15.06 -28.27 24.33
N LYS A 458 16.00 -28.02 25.23
CA LYS A 458 16.43 -26.67 25.61
C LYS A 458 17.69 -26.31 24.80
N PRO A 459 17.61 -25.39 23.81
CA PRO A 459 18.73 -25.11 22.94
C PRO A 459 19.89 -24.44 23.70
N LYS A 460 21.11 -24.90 23.45
CA LYS A 460 22.35 -24.28 23.95
C LYS A 460 22.86 -23.30 22.89
N ILE A 461 22.85 -21.99 23.19
CA ILE A 461 23.29 -20.91 22.27
C ILE A 461 24.83 -20.78 22.21
N HIS A 462 25.54 -21.89 22.33
CA HIS A 462 26.99 -21.95 22.14
C HIS A 462 27.27 -23.04 21.12
N CYS A 463 28.09 -22.73 20.10
CA CYS A 463 28.41 -23.60 18.96
C CYS A 463 27.29 -23.70 17.90
N LEU A 464 26.92 -22.56 17.30
CA LEU A 464 26.06 -22.57 16.11
C LEU A 464 26.89 -22.99 14.88
N GLY A 465 26.31 -23.83 14.03
CA GLY A 465 26.82 -24.10 12.69
C GLY A 465 26.66 -22.90 11.75
N LYS A 466 27.24 -22.99 10.56
CA LYS A 466 27.24 -21.90 9.57
C LYS A 466 25.83 -21.50 9.13
N GLU A 467 24.94 -22.48 8.88
CA GLU A 467 23.55 -22.19 8.50
C GLU A 467 22.77 -21.54 9.66
N GLU A 468 22.97 -22.04 10.89
CA GLU A 468 22.30 -21.53 12.09
C GLU A 468 22.68 -20.08 12.36
N PHE A 469 23.98 -19.75 12.26
CA PHE A 469 24.46 -18.38 12.36
C PHE A 469 23.90 -17.48 11.23
N GLY A 470 23.78 -18.02 10.01
CA GLY A 470 23.14 -17.32 8.90
C GLY A 470 21.69 -16.91 9.19
N ILE A 471 20.91 -17.78 9.86
CA ILE A 471 19.54 -17.45 10.30
C ILE A 471 19.56 -16.34 11.35
N VAL A 472 20.45 -16.41 12.34
CA VAL A 472 20.62 -15.36 13.35
C VAL A 472 20.96 -14.01 12.70
N LYS A 473 21.84 -14.01 11.69
CA LYS A 473 22.19 -12.79 10.94
C LYS A 473 20.96 -12.21 10.23
N LYS A 474 20.14 -13.03 9.56
CA LYS A 474 18.86 -12.59 8.96
C LYS A 474 17.90 -11.99 10.00
N LEU A 475 17.75 -12.63 11.17
CA LEU A 475 16.94 -12.08 12.27
C LEU A 475 17.47 -10.73 12.74
N SER A 476 18.79 -10.54 12.78
CA SER A 476 19.40 -9.28 13.20
C SER A 476 19.14 -8.11 12.25
N MET A 477 18.86 -8.39 10.97
CA MET A 477 18.59 -7.40 9.92
C MET A 477 17.13 -6.94 9.88
N PHE A 478 16.18 -7.67 10.48
CA PHE A 478 14.75 -7.30 10.43
C PHE A 478 14.43 -5.86 10.90
N PRO A 479 15.12 -5.26 11.89
CA PRO A 479 14.88 -3.87 12.28
C PRO A 479 15.45 -2.80 11.33
N GLU A 480 16.25 -3.18 10.33
CA GLU A 480 16.76 -2.29 9.26
C GLU A 480 15.68 -2.13 8.19
#